data_AF-A0A7R7IET4-F1
#
_entry.id   AF-A0A7R7IET4-F1
#
_cell.length_a   1.000
_cell.length_b   1.000
_cell.length_c   1.000
_cell.angle_alpha   90.00
_cell.angle_beta   90.00
_cell.angle_gamma   90.00
#
_symmetry.space_group_name_H-M   'P 1'
#
loop_
_entity.id
_entity.type
_entity.pdbx_description
1 polymer ?
#
loop_
_entity_poly.entity_id
_entity_poly.type
_entity_poly.pdbx_seq_one_letter_code
_entity_poly.pdbx_strand_id
1 'polypeptide(L)'
;MSKRKNQGVSEVERIEVNEIRNMRKNEEVLVNKIRINSQLSKLERSKKDEEAVVILCEILNEAMCKERIKNKISMSVSMSVENIVKCFKDDIESLPKNTFLKKVSAS
;
A
#
# COMPACT_ATOMS: atom_id res chain seq x y z
N MET A 1 -12.70 -36.09 14.07
CA MET A 1 -11.86 -34.92 14.38
C MET A 1 -11.00 -34.61 13.17
N SER A 2 -11.30 -33.55 12.42
CA SER A 2 -10.54 -33.20 11.21
C SER A 2 -9.83 -31.86 11.44
N LYS A 3 -8.53 -31.90 11.73
CA LYS A 3 -7.69 -30.71 11.91
C LYS A 3 -7.49 -30.07 10.53
N ARG A 4 -8.20 -28.96 10.26
CA ARG A 4 -7.90 -28.12 9.09
C ARG A 4 -6.48 -27.59 9.25
N LYS A 5 -5.58 -27.97 8.33
CA LYS A 5 -4.28 -27.31 8.17
C LYS A 5 -4.57 -25.88 7.72
N ASN A 6 -4.36 -24.90 8.59
CA ASN A 6 -4.30 -23.50 8.20
C ASN A 6 -3.08 -23.32 7.27
N GLN A 7 -3.32 -23.36 5.97
CA GLN A 7 -2.33 -23.01 4.96
C GLN A 7 -1.95 -21.53 5.12
N GLY A 8 -0.69 -21.31 5.51
CA GLY A 8 0.13 -20.12 5.27
C GLY A 8 -0.61 -18.79 5.18
N VAL A 9 -1.03 -18.25 6.32
CA VAL A 9 -1.26 -16.80 6.41
C VAL A 9 0.14 -16.19 6.48
N SER A 10 0.59 -15.55 5.40
CA SER A 10 1.77 -14.67 5.50
C SER A 10 1.47 -13.65 6.59
N GLU A 11 2.22 -13.69 7.68
CA GLU A 11 2.07 -12.69 8.73
C GLU A 11 2.33 -11.31 8.11
N VAL A 12 1.42 -10.38 8.34
CA VAL A 12 1.57 -8.99 7.93
C VAL A 12 1.74 -8.16 9.18
N GLU A 13 2.85 -7.44 9.24
CA GLU A 13 3.16 -6.54 10.35
C GLU A 13 2.73 -5.12 9.99
N ARG A 14 2.18 -4.39 10.95
CA ARG A 14 1.84 -2.98 10.74
C ARG A 14 3.12 -2.16 10.83
N ILE A 15 3.33 -1.30 9.86
CA ILE A 15 4.44 -0.34 9.90
C ILE A 15 3.89 0.97 10.47
N GLU A 16 4.51 1.47 11.53
CA GLU A 16 4.18 2.79 12.04
C GLU A 16 4.63 3.83 11.02
N VAL A 17 3.85 4.90 10.86
CA VAL A 17 4.08 5.91 9.82
C VAL A 17 5.48 6.51 9.88
N ASN A 18 5.99 6.73 11.09
CA ASN A 18 7.31 7.31 11.33
C ASN A 18 8.45 6.39 10.85
N GLU A 19 8.20 5.09 10.74
CA GLU A 19 9.18 4.12 10.26
C GLU A 19 9.35 4.20 8.75
N ILE A 20 8.28 4.53 8.00
CA ILE A 20 8.31 4.64 6.52
C ILE A 20 9.39 5.61 6.04
N ARG A 21 9.55 6.76 6.72
CA ARG A 21 10.57 7.76 6.35
C ARG A 21 12.00 7.28 6.55
N ASN A 22 12.20 6.29 7.43
CA ASN A 22 13.51 5.71 7.74
C ASN A 22 13.81 4.47 6.89
N MET A 23 12.85 4.00 6.08
CA MET A 23 13.04 2.86 5.19
C MET A 23 13.80 3.26 3.92
N ARG A 24 14.39 2.27 3.24
CA ARG A 24 15.08 2.50 1.96
C ARG A 24 14.06 2.84 0.89
N LYS A 25 14.36 3.84 0.04
CA LYS A 25 13.48 4.33 -1.04
C LYS A 25 12.88 3.24 -1.93
N ASN A 26 13.68 2.22 -2.25
CA ASN A 26 13.29 1.12 -3.14
C ASN A 26 12.64 -0.06 -2.40
N GLU A 27 12.50 0.02 -1.08
CA GLU A 27 11.80 -1.02 -0.31
C GLU A 27 10.31 -0.96 -0.61
N GLU A 28 9.67 -2.11 -0.75
CA GLU A 28 8.25 -2.19 -1.00
C GLU A 28 7.46 -2.39 0.30
N VAL A 29 6.40 -1.61 0.42
CA VAL A 29 5.45 -1.65 1.53
C VAL A 29 4.07 -1.92 0.94
N LEU A 30 3.28 -2.74 1.63
CA LEU A 30 1.88 -2.94 1.29
C LEU A 30 1.06 -1.76 1.82
N VAL A 31 0.35 -1.09 0.92
CA VAL A 31 -0.50 0.06 1.24
C VAL A 31 -1.96 -0.34 1.05
N ASN A 32 -2.81 0.03 2.00
CA ASN A 32 -4.25 -0.23 1.92
C ASN A 32 -4.88 0.53 0.73
N LYS A 33 -5.59 -0.18 -0.16
CA LYS A 33 -6.24 0.41 -1.34
C LYS A 33 -7.25 1.50 -1.02
N ILE A 34 -7.97 1.37 0.09
CA ILE A 34 -8.93 2.40 0.54
C ILE A 34 -8.20 3.72 0.79
N ARG A 35 -6.98 3.66 1.33
CA ARG A 35 -6.16 4.84 1.60
C ARG A 35 -5.62 5.45 0.32
N ILE A 36 -5.19 4.63 -0.62
CA ILE A 36 -4.78 5.10 -1.95
C ILE A 36 -5.94 5.80 -2.66
N ASN A 37 -7.13 5.18 -2.72
CA ASN A 37 -8.30 5.80 -3.36
C ASN A 37 -8.70 7.11 -2.66
N SER A 38 -8.66 7.14 -1.33
CA SER A 38 -8.92 8.37 -0.56
C SER A 38 -7.90 9.47 -0.89
N GLN A 39 -6.63 9.13 -1.05
CA GLN A 39 -5.57 10.07 -1.38
C GLN A 39 -5.72 10.58 -2.80
N LEU A 40 -5.98 9.68 -3.76
CA LEU A 40 -6.26 10.03 -5.15
C LEU A 40 -7.42 11.03 -5.26
N SER A 41 -8.55 10.74 -4.61
CA SER A 41 -9.71 11.65 -4.59
C SER A 41 -9.41 13.02 -3.99
N LYS A 42 -8.51 13.10 -3.00
CA LYS A 42 -8.06 14.40 -2.44
C LYS A 42 -7.20 15.17 -3.44
N LEU A 43 -6.23 14.48 -4.05
CA LEU A 43 -5.28 15.08 -4.99
C LEU A 43 -5.99 15.60 -6.24
N GLU A 44 -6.90 14.82 -6.83
CA GLU A 44 -7.71 15.20 -7.99
C GLU A 44 -8.55 16.47 -7.74
N ARG A 45 -9.10 16.61 -6.53
CA ARG A 45 -9.85 17.83 -6.15
C ARG A 45 -8.94 19.04 -5.96
N SER A 46 -7.73 18.82 -5.44
CA SER A 46 -6.79 19.89 -5.17
C SER A 46 -6.15 20.45 -6.44
N LYS A 47 -6.01 19.63 -7.50
CA LYS A 47 -5.27 19.95 -8.74
C LYS A 47 -3.83 20.45 -8.51
N LYS A 48 -3.23 20.12 -7.36
CA LYS A 48 -1.92 20.64 -6.94
C LYS A 48 -0.75 19.69 -7.17
N ASP A 49 -1.01 18.41 -7.43
CA ASP A 49 0.05 17.40 -7.57
C ASP A 49 -0.35 16.32 -8.59
N GLU A 50 -0.18 16.67 -9.86
CA GLU A 50 -0.50 15.80 -11.00
C GLU A 50 0.41 14.56 -11.07
N GLU A 51 1.68 14.70 -10.65
CA GLU A 51 2.63 13.59 -10.59
C GLU A 51 2.17 12.53 -9.58
N ALA A 52 1.75 12.94 -8.38
CA ALA A 52 1.24 12.02 -7.38
C ALA A 52 -0.04 11.30 -7.84
N VAL A 53 -0.92 11.98 -8.59
CA VAL A 53 -2.11 11.37 -9.20
C VAL A 53 -1.71 10.28 -10.19
N VAL A 54 -0.77 10.58 -11.11
CA VAL A 54 -0.28 9.61 -12.11
C VAL A 54 0.30 8.38 -11.41
N ILE A 55 1.17 8.57 -10.41
CA ILE A 55 1.79 7.47 -9.66
C ILE A 55 0.72 6.58 -9.02
N LEU A 56 -0.26 7.15 -8.31
CA LEU A 56 -1.32 6.36 -7.65
C LEU A 56 -2.18 5.60 -8.66
N CYS A 57 -2.51 6.21 -9.80
CA CYS A 57 -3.24 5.56 -10.89
C CYS A 57 -2.49 4.38 -11.49
N GLU A 58 -1.19 4.53 -11.75
CA GLU A 58 -0.34 3.44 -12.26
C GLU A 58 -0.29 2.26 -11.29
N ILE A 59 -0.08 2.53 -10.00
CA ILE A 59 -0.05 1.50 -8.95
C ILE A 59 -1.37 0.73 -8.87
N LEU A 60 -2.51 1.44 -8.90
CA LEU A 60 -3.83 0.81 -8.88
C LEU A 60 -4.07 -0.03 -10.14
N ASN A 61 -3.71 0.48 -11.31
CA ASN A 61 -3.86 -0.24 -12.57
C ASN A 61 -3.02 -1.52 -12.60
N GLU A 62 -1.75 -1.44 -12.17
CA GLU A 62 -0.88 -2.59 -12.08
C GLU A 62 -1.43 -3.65 -11.10
N ALA A 63 -1.95 -3.20 -9.95
CA ALA A 63 -2.58 -4.09 -8.99
C ALA A 63 -3.82 -4.78 -9.58
N MET A 64 -4.72 -4.05 -10.25
CA MET A 64 -5.90 -4.62 -10.90
C MET A 64 -5.51 -5.67 -11.96
N CYS A 65 -4.50 -5.39 -12.78
CA CYS A 65 -3.98 -6.34 -13.76
C CYS A 65 -3.46 -7.62 -13.08
N LYS A 66 -2.65 -7.49 -12.02
CA LYS A 66 -2.12 -8.63 -11.24
C LYS A 66 -3.24 -9.47 -10.62
N GLU A 67 -4.26 -8.82 -10.07
CA GLU A 67 -5.41 -9.49 -9.45
C GLU A 67 -6.25 -10.25 -10.44
N ARG A 68 -6.47 -9.67 -11.63
CA ARG A 68 -7.15 -10.32 -12.75
C ARG A 68 -6.40 -11.58 -13.19
N ILE A 69 -5.09 -11.49 -13.36
CA ILE A 69 -4.24 -12.64 -13.75
C ILE A 69 -4.29 -13.74 -12.69
N LYS A 70 -4.24 -13.37 -11.41
CA LYS A 70 -4.22 -14.32 -10.28
C LYS A 70 -5.60 -14.80 -9.85
N ASN A 71 -6.67 -14.26 -10.45
CA ASN A 71 -8.06 -14.44 -10.02
C ASN A 71 -8.25 -14.29 -8.50
N LYS A 72 -7.59 -13.27 -7.91
CA LYS A 72 -7.58 -13.03 -6.47
C LYS A 72 -7.58 -11.54 -6.18
N ILE A 73 -8.51 -11.08 -5.35
CA ILE A 73 -8.59 -9.69 -4.90
C ILE A 73 -7.74 -9.51 -3.65
N SER A 74 -6.92 -8.44 -3.63
CA SER A 74 -6.15 -7.97 -2.49
C SER A 74 -6.69 -6.63 -1.99
N MET A 75 -6.70 -6.47 -0.66
CA MET A 75 -7.04 -5.21 -0.01
C MET A 75 -5.88 -4.21 0.02
N SER A 76 -4.67 -4.67 -0.32
CA SER A 76 -3.45 -3.87 -0.31
C SER A 76 -2.66 -4.04 -1.59
N VAL A 77 -1.88 -3.03 -1.94
CA VAL A 77 -0.99 -3.01 -3.11
C VAL A 77 0.45 -2.75 -2.67
N SER A 78 1.41 -3.34 -3.38
CA SER A 78 2.82 -3.02 -3.17
C SER A 78 3.11 -1.62 -3.70
N MET A 79 3.88 -0.86 -2.95
CA MET A 79 4.29 0.48 -3.31
C MET A 79 5.69 0.76 -2.75
N SER A 80 6.55 1.41 -3.52
CA SER A 80 7.87 1.79 -3.04
C SER A 80 7.78 2.88 -1.97
N VAL A 81 8.70 2.88 -1.01
CA VAL A 81 8.79 3.93 0.01
C VAL A 81 8.92 5.31 -0.62
N GLU A 82 9.67 5.46 -1.71
CA GLU A 82 9.76 6.73 -2.44
C GLU A 82 8.38 7.22 -2.90
N ASN A 83 7.59 6.36 -3.55
CA ASN A 83 6.27 6.73 -4.01
C ASN A 83 5.33 7.02 -2.84
N ILE A 84 5.47 6.32 -1.71
CA ILE A 84 4.66 6.59 -0.51
C ILE A 84 4.95 7.98 0.02
N VAL A 85 6.23 8.32 0.17
CA VAL A 85 6.63 9.64 0.66
C VAL A 85 6.21 10.75 -0.31
N LYS A 86 6.24 10.50 -1.62
CA LYS A 86 5.73 11.45 -2.64
C LYS A 86 4.21 11.63 -2.54
N CYS A 87 3.43 10.56 -2.65
CA CYS A 87 1.97 10.64 -2.77
C CYS A 87 1.26 11.00 -1.45
N PHE A 88 1.86 10.68 -0.31
CA PHE A 88 1.27 10.94 1.01
C PHE A 88 1.99 12.05 1.79
N LYS A 89 2.92 12.79 1.16
CA LYS A 89 3.85 13.75 1.78
C LYS A 89 3.27 14.56 2.94
N ASP A 90 2.16 15.25 2.70
CA ASP A 90 1.54 16.19 3.65
C ASP A 90 0.66 15.47 4.69
N ASP A 91 0.15 14.30 4.34
CA ASP A 91 -0.84 13.57 5.15
C ASP A 91 -0.21 12.42 5.93
N ILE A 92 1.05 12.05 5.66
CA ILE A 92 1.64 10.77 6.08
C ILE A 92 1.46 10.55 7.58
N GLU A 93 1.77 11.55 8.41
CA GLU A 93 1.69 11.54 9.88
C GLU A 93 0.25 11.48 10.43
N SER A 94 -0.73 11.91 9.63
CA SER A 94 -2.15 11.85 9.97
C SER A 94 -2.83 10.54 9.56
N LEU A 95 -2.10 9.65 8.87
CA LEU A 95 -2.67 8.42 8.35
C LEU A 95 -2.97 7.42 9.48
N PRO A 96 -4.08 6.69 9.40
CA PRO A 96 -4.39 5.64 10.36
C PRO A 96 -3.32 4.54 10.38
N LYS A 97 -3.09 3.94 11.55
CA LYS A 97 -2.08 2.89 11.79
C LYS A 97 -2.20 1.63 10.92
N ASN A 98 -3.35 1.42 10.27
CA ASN A 98 -3.57 0.28 9.38
C ASN A 98 -3.31 0.59 7.90
N THR A 99 -2.67 1.72 7.61
CA THR A 99 -2.42 2.16 6.23
C THR A 99 -1.27 1.40 5.57
N PHE A 100 -0.19 1.15 6.32
CA PHE A 100 1.03 0.52 5.83
C PHE A 100 1.26 -0.83 6.51
N LEU A 101 1.59 -1.83 5.71
CA LEU A 101 1.83 -3.20 6.13
C LEU A 101 3.13 -3.72 5.52
N LYS A 102 3.89 -4.50 6.28
CA LYS A 102 5.05 -5.26 5.79
C LYS A 102 4.65 -6.72 5.63
N LYS A 103 5.12 -7.37 4.57
CA LYS A 103 5.08 -8.83 4.52
C LYS A 103 6.18 -9.37 5.44
N VAL A 104 5.79 -10.16 6.44
CA VAL A 104 6.74 -10.94 7.21
C VAL A 104 6.97 -12.22 6.43
N SER A 105 8.22 -12.42 5.98
CA SER A 105 8.64 -13.72 5.46
C SER A 105 8.65 -14.69 6.64
N ALA A 106 7.79 -15.71 6.62
CA ALA A 106 7.93 -16.82 7.55
C ALA A 106 9.33 -17.42 7.34
N SER A 107 10.14 -17.37 8.40
CA SER A 107 11.49 -17.95 8.44
C SER A 107 11.43 -19.47 8.42
#